data_AF-A0A7Y9Z9L4-F1
#
_entry.id   AF-A0A7Y9Z9L4-F1
#
_cell.length_a   1.000
_cell.length_b   1.000
_cell.length_c   1.000
_cell.angle_alpha   90.00
_cell.angle_beta   90.00
_cell.angle_gamma   90.00
#
_symmetry.space_group_name_H-M   'P 1'
#
loop_
_entity.id
_entity.type
_entity.pdbx_description
1 polymer ?
#
loop_
_entity_poly.entity_id
_entity_poly.type
_entity_poly.pdbx_seq_one_letter_code
_entity_poly.pdbx_strand_id
1 'polypeptide(L)'
;MSEGPEPTPIDVPEHAIPATYRRAPRTERFIITGIGIGAIVGLIAGVLLPAGTGVGRAAAGLLVALAGALAGGLISGSQAAIMEYTSGRSADRQRHDIETDWAPMFGVVPEPRTAEDSAVPATSDDEGAGDGSR
;
A
#
# COMPACT_ATOMS: atom_id res chain seq x y z
N MET A 1 50.94 16.32 10.65
CA MET A 1 50.00 17.45 10.49
C MET A 1 48.66 16.83 10.13
N SER A 2 47.65 16.94 11.01
CA SER A 2 46.34 16.32 10.81
C SER A 2 45.54 17.21 9.88
N GLU A 3 45.20 16.74 8.69
CA GLU A 3 44.17 17.36 7.85
C GLU A 3 42.86 17.33 8.65
N GLY A 4 42.33 18.51 8.96
CA GLY A 4 41.00 18.64 9.55
C GLY A 4 39.93 18.26 8.54
N PRO A 5 38.70 17.94 8.99
CA PRO A 5 37.61 17.57 8.11
C PRO A 5 37.38 18.65 7.04
N GLU A 6 37.35 18.23 5.79
CA GLU A 6 37.16 19.08 4.62
C GLU A 6 35.86 19.90 4.79
N PRO A 7 35.92 21.24 4.61
CA PRO A 7 34.75 22.09 4.82
C PRO A 7 33.64 21.71 3.86
N THR A 8 32.44 21.53 4.40
CA THR A 8 31.25 21.22 3.62
C THR A 8 31.01 22.36 2.62
N PRO A 9 30.80 22.09 1.32
CA PRO A 9 30.56 23.14 0.32
C PRO A 9 29.39 24.04 0.73
N ILE A 10 29.55 25.35 0.60
CA ILE A 10 28.53 26.35 0.97
C ILE A 10 27.38 26.43 -0.05
N ASP A 11 27.60 25.95 -1.29
CA ASP A 11 26.64 26.02 -2.40
C ASP A 11 25.77 24.75 -2.56
N VAL A 12 25.38 24.14 -1.44
CA VAL A 12 24.46 22.99 -1.41
C VAL A 12 23.00 23.31 -1.86
N PRO A 13 22.43 24.53 -1.70
CA PRO A 13 21.01 24.73 -2.00
C PRO A 13 20.68 24.70 -3.50
N GLU A 14 21.63 24.94 -4.40
CA GLU A 14 21.37 24.94 -5.86
C GLU A 14 21.33 23.52 -6.47
N HIS A 15 21.94 22.53 -5.81
CA HIS A 15 21.98 21.13 -6.26
C HIS A 15 21.12 20.21 -5.38
N ALA A 16 20.32 20.77 -4.48
CA ALA A 16 19.41 20.01 -3.65
C ALA A 16 18.25 19.48 -4.50
N ILE A 17 18.38 18.22 -4.96
CA ILE A 17 17.26 17.47 -5.53
C ILE A 17 16.13 17.52 -4.50
N PRO A 18 14.94 18.06 -4.84
CA PRO A 18 13.86 18.20 -3.87
C PRO A 18 13.48 16.82 -3.36
N ALA A 19 13.86 16.54 -2.11
CA ALA A 19 13.51 15.33 -1.42
C ALA A 19 11.99 15.33 -1.21
N THR A 20 11.28 14.72 -2.14
CA THR A 20 9.82 14.58 -2.06
C THR A 20 9.50 13.66 -0.90
N TYR A 21 9.14 14.26 0.23
CA TYR A 21 8.78 13.52 1.43
C TYR A 21 7.44 12.81 1.20
N ARG A 22 7.46 11.53 0.81
CA ARG A 22 6.26 10.70 0.83
C ARG A 22 5.88 10.48 2.29
N ARG A 23 4.83 11.18 2.77
CA ARG A 23 4.19 10.82 4.04
C ARG A 23 3.70 9.38 3.89
N ALA A 24 4.30 8.47 4.64
CA ALA A 24 3.84 7.09 4.70
C ALA A 24 2.33 7.08 5.03
N PRO A 25 1.53 6.31 4.29
CA PRO A 25 0.09 6.27 4.47
C PRO A 25 -0.20 5.81 5.90
N ARG A 26 -1.11 6.52 6.60
CA ARG A 26 -1.45 6.28 8.01
C ARG A 26 -2.37 5.06 8.19
N THR A 27 -2.06 3.97 7.49
CA THR A 27 -2.81 2.70 7.52
C THR A 27 -2.84 2.11 8.93
N GLU A 28 -1.78 2.32 9.72
CA GLU A 28 -1.71 1.94 11.12
C GLU A 28 -2.90 2.45 11.94
N ARG A 29 -3.27 3.74 11.78
CA ARG A 29 -4.36 4.34 12.55
C ARG A 29 -5.72 3.80 12.14
N PHE A 30 -5.89 3.45 10.87
CA PHE A 30 -7.12 2.83 10.36
C PHE A 30 -7.32 1.42 10.94
N ILE A 31 -6.26 0.63 11.03
CA ILE A 31 -6.34 -0.72 11.61
C ILE A 31 -6.66 -0.64 13.10
N ILE A 32 -5.98 0.24 13.84
CA ILE A 32 -6.20 0.41 15.29
C ILE A 32 -7.65 0.85 15.58
N THR A 33 -8.20 1.76 14.78
CA THR A 33 -9.59 2.21 14.96
C THR A 33 -10.59 1.10 14.65
N GLY A 34 -10.36 0.30 13.60
CA GLY A 34 -11.19 -0.88 13.30
C GLY A 34 -11.16 -1.92 14.42
N ILE A 35 -9.99 -2.21 14.98
CA ILE A 35 -9.83 -3.11 16.14
C ILE A 35 -10.61 -2.56 17.34
N GLY A 36 -10.47 -1.27 17.65
CA GLY A 36 -11.15 -0.64 18.78
C GLY A 36 -12.68 -0.69 18.66
N ILE A 37 -13.22 -0.33 17.49
CA ILE A 37 -14.67 -0.40 17.23
C ILE A 37 -15.16 -1.84 17.33
N GLY A 38 -14.45 -2.78 16.71
CA GLY A 38 -14.79 -4.21 16.77
C GLY A 38 -14.79 -4.75 18.20
N ALA A 39 -13.81 -4.36 19.01
CA ALA A 39 -13.73 -4.76 20.42
C ALA A 39 -14.92 -4.24 21.23
N ILE A 40 -15.29 -2.97 21.05
CA ILE A 40 -16.42 -2.35 21.77
C ILE A 40 -17.74 -3.04 21.40
N VAL A 41 -18.00 -3.23 20.09
CA VAL A 41 -19.22 -3.88 19.61
C VAL A 41 -19.29 -5.33 20.10
N GLY A 42 -18.17 -6.06 20.02
CA GLY A 42 -18.09 -7.43 20.52
C GLY A 42 -18.30 -7.52 22.02
N LEU A 43 -17.76 -6.58 22.80
CA LEU A 43 -17.96 -6.53 24.25
C LEU A 43 -19.43 -6.31 24.60
N ILE A 44 -20.08 -5.34 23.95
CA ILE A 44 -21.51 -5.06 24.13
C ILE A 44 -22.33 -6.31 23.82
N ALA A 45 -22.09 -6.92 22.65
CA ALA A 45 -22.77 -8.14 22.23
C ALA A 45 -22.56 -9.29 23.23
N GLY A 46 -21.34 -9.51 23.71
CA GLY A 46 -21.02 -10.59 24.65
C GLY A 46 -21.63 -10.38 26.05
N VAL A 47 -21.78 -9.13 26.51
CA VAL A 47 -22.47 -8.83 27.77
C VAL A 47 -23.99 -9.02 27.66
N LEU A 48 -24.56 -8.78 26.47
CA LEU A 48 -25.97 -9.04 26.16
C LEU A 48 -26.30 -10.54 26.09
N LEU A 49 -25.31 -11.43 25.94
CA LEU A 49 -25.57 -12.86 25.94
C LEU A 49 -26.09 -13.33 27.31
N PRO A 50 -27.17 -14.13 27.34
CA PRO A 50 -27.69 -14.69 28.58
C PRO A 50 -26.79 -15.85 29.06
N ALA A 51 -25.62 -15.51 29.61
CA ALA A 51 -24.83 -16.42 30.41
C ALA A 51 -25.36 -16.42 31.86
N GLY A 52 -25.58 -17.60 32.42
CA GLY A 52 -26.29 -17.80 33.70
C GLY A 52 -25.61 -17.24 34.95
N THR A 53 -24.37 -16.73 34.85
CA THR A 53 -23.62 -16.15 35.98
C THR A 53 -22.89 -14.87 35.58
N GLY A 54 -22.64 -13.97 36.53
CA GLY A 54 -21.90 -12.71 36.28
C GLY A 54 -20.47 -12.95 35.75
N VAL A 55 -19.79 -13.99 36.25
CA VAL A 55 -18.47 -14.40 35.75
C VAL A 55 -18.58 -14.97 34.33
N GLY A 56 -19.61 -15.76 34.03
CA GLY A 56 -19.87 -16.27 32.68
C GLY A 56 -20.13 -15.15 31.67
N ARG A 57 -20.85 -14.10 32.07
CA ARG A 57 -21.08 -12.91 31.22
C ARG A 57 -19.81 -12.12 30.95
N ALA A 58 -18.95 -11.93 31.96
CA ALA A 58 -17.69 -11.24 31.78
C ALA A 58 -16.76 -12.01 30.82
N ALA A 59 -16.65 -13.33 30.99
CA ALA A 59 -15.86 -14.18 30.10
C ALA A 59 -16.41 -14.20 28.66
N ALA A 60 -17.73 -14.32 28.50
CA ALA A 60 -18.37 -14.24 27.19
C ALA A 60 -18.17 -12.85 26.54
N GLY A 61 -18.34 -11.78 27.32
CA GLY A 61 -18.03 -10.40 26.92
C GLY A 61 -16.63 -10.25 26.34
N LEU A 62 -15.61 -10.75 27.05
CA LEU A 62 -14.21 -10.69 26.62
C LEU A 62 -13.95 -11.51 25.35
N LEU A 63 -14.48 -12.73 25.26
CA LEU A 63 -14.30 -13.58 24.08
C LEU A 63 -14.94 -12.95 22.84
N VAL A 64 -16.16 -12.42 22.96
CA VAL A 64 -16.86 -11.78 21.85
C VAL A 64 -16.20 -10.44 21.51
N ALA A 65 -15.69 -9.68 22.48
CA ALA A 65 -14.87 -8.50 22.25
C ALA A 65 -13.62 -8.82 21.44
N LEU A 66 -12.90 -9.89 21.79
CA LEU A 66 -11.68 -10.30 21.09
C LEU A 66 -11.99 -10.77 19.66
N ALA A 67 -13.07 -11.54 19.47
CA ALA A 67 -13.55 -11.92 18.14
C ALA A 67 -13.94 -10.68 17.30
N GLY A 68 -14.65 -9.72 17.90
CA GLY A 68 -15.00 -8.46 17.26
C GLY A 68 -13.78 -7.63 16.90
N ALA A 69 -12.77 -7.57 17.77
CA ALA A 69 -11.51 -6.87 17.53
C ALA A 69 -10.75 -7.45 16.33
N LEU A 70 -10.67 -8.78 16.24
CA LEU A 70 -10.07 -9.48 15.10
C LEU A 70 -10.82 -9.19 13.81
N ALA A 71 -12.16 -9.29 13.82
CA ALA A 71 -12.99 -8.99 12.66
C ALA A 71 -12.85 -7.53 12.20
N GLY A 72 -12.90 -6.58 13.14
CA GLY A 72 -12.73 -5.15 12.87
C GLY A 72 -11.35 -4.82 12.32
N GLY A 73 -10.29 -5.44 12.85
CA GLY A 73 -8.93 -5.33 12.32
C GLY A 73 -8.79 -5.87 10.91
N LEU A 74 -9.40 -7.03 10.59
CA LEU A 74 -9.40 -7.62 9.26
C LEU A 74 -10.15 -6.74 8.23
N ILE A 75 -11.31 -6.21 8.60
CA ILE A 75 -12.12 -5.36 7.71
C ILE A 75 -11.41 -4.02 7.44
N SER A 76 -10.86 -3.38 8.47
CA SER A 76 -10.13 -2.12 8.31
C SER A 76 -8.78 -2.31 7.61
N GLY A 77 -8.07 -3.40 7.91
CA GLY A 77 -6.82 -3.78 7.25
C GLY A 77 -7.00 -4.09 5.77
N SER A 78 -8.06 -4.82 5.40
CA SER A 78 -8.36 -5.07 3.99
C SER A 78 -8.70 -3.79 3.22
N GLN A 79 -9.47 -2.86 3.82
CA GLN A 79 -9.72 -1.55 3.22
C GLN A 79 -8.43 -0.72 3.05
N ALA A 80 -7.55 -0.73 4.06
CA ALA A 80 -6.26 -0.06 3.98
C ALA A 80 -5.39 -0.62 2.84
N ALA A 81 -5.37 -1.96 2.67
CA ALA A 81 -4.65 -2.61 1.58
C ALA A 81 -5.22 -2.26 0.20
N ILE A 82 -6.56 -2.18 0.06
CA ILE A 82 -7.21 -1.78 -1.19
C ILE A 82 -6.89 -0.32 -1.54
N MET A 83 -6.87 0.58 -0.54
CA MET A 83 -6.47 1.98 -0.75
C MET A 83 -5.02 2.08 -1.23
N GLU A 84 -4.11 1.30 -0.66
CA GLU A 84 -2.72 1.25 -1.13
C GLU A 84 -2.63 0.75 -2.57
N TYR A 85 -3.36 -0.32 -2.89
CA TYR A 85 -3.37 -0.93 -4.23
C TYR A 85 -3.95 0.01 -5.30
N THR A 86 -4.99 0.77 -4.96
CA THR A 86 -5.59 1.76 -5.87
C THR A 86 -4.76 3.04 -6.00
N SER A 87 -4.07 3.45 -4.93
CA SER A 87 -3.18 4.61 -4.93
C SER A 87 -1.88 4.37 -5.70
N GLY A 88 -1.33 3.16 -5.68
CA GLY A 88 -0.16 2.78 -6.49
C GLY A 88 -0.35 3.05 -7.99
N ARG A 89 -1.56 2.82 -8.49
CA ARG A 89 -1.92 3.08 -9.91
C ARG A 89 -2.01 4.56 -10.26
N SER A 90 -2.21 5.43 -9.27
CA SER A 90 -2.23 6.89 -9.46
C SER A 90 -0.83 7.49 -9.28
N ALA A 91 0.00 6.89 -8.43
CA ALA A 91 1.40 7.27 -8.26
C ALA A 91 2.25 6.99 -9.52
N ASP A 92 1.98 5.88 -10.22
CA ASP A 92 2.67 5.57 -11.48
C ASP A 92 2.27 6.54 -12.62
N ARG A 93 1.02 7.01 -12.64
CA ARG A 93 0.58 8.05 -13.59
C ARG A 93 1.23 9.39 -13.32
N GLN A 94 1.27 9.82 -12.04
CA GLN A 94 1.97 11.06 -11.68
C GLN A 94 3.47 10.99 -11.96
N ARG A 95 4.10 9.82 -11.80
CA ARG A 95 5.50 9.64 -12.17
C ARG A 95 5.71 9.82 -13.67
N HIS A 96 4.82 9.24 -14.48
CA HIS A 96 4.85 9.43 -15.92
C HIS A 96 4.66 10.90 -16.30
N ASP A 97 3.71 11.61 -15.67
CA ASP A 97 3.44 13.03 -15.96
C ASP A 97 4.64 13.91 -15.60
N ILE A 98 5.27 13.71 -14.43
CA ILE A 98 6.47 14.45 -14.01
C ILE A 98 7.66 14.16 -14.93
N GLU A 99 7.83 12.92 -15.37
CA GLU A 99 8.91 12.53 -16.28
C GLU A 99 8.70 13.08 -17.70
N THR A 100 7.43 13.19 -18.13
CA THR A 100 7.05 13.80 -19.41
C THR A 100 7.21 15.33 -19.39
N ASP A 101 6.93 15.97 -18.25
CA ASP A 101 7.02 17.44 -18.08
C ASP A 101 8.49 17.93 -17.92
N TRP A 102 9.38 17.09 -17.39
CA TRP A 102 10.81 17.40 -17.28
C TRP A 102 11.64 17.06 -18.52
N ALA A 103 11.18 16.18 -19.40
CA ALA A 103 11.86 15.82 -20.65
C ALA A 103 12.21 17.01 -21.57
N PRO A 104 11.37 18.04 -21.77
CA PRO A 104 11.72 19.19 -22.61
C PRO A 104 12.74 20.16 -21.99
N MET A 105 12.96 20.14 -20.66
CA MET A 105 13.88 21.07 -19.98
C MET A 105 15.36 20.67 -20.09
N PHE A 106 15.67 19.39 -20.30
CA PHE A 106 17.04 18.87 -20.43
C PHE A 106 17.50 18.63 -21.87
N GLY A 107 16.73 19.06 -22.87
CA GLY A 107 17.10 18.89 -24.28
C GLY A 107 17.22 17.44 -24.72
N VAL A 108 16.59 16.50 -24.01
CA VAL A 108 16.46 15.11 -24.47
C VAL A 108 15.36 15.09 -25.50
N VAL A 109 15.71 15.36 -26.75
CA VAL A 109 14.85 15.06 -27.90
C VAL A 109 14.59 13.55 -27.84
N PRO A 110 13.34 13.07 -27.67
CA PRO A 110 13.06 11.66 -27.79
C PRO A 110 13.46 11.25 -29.20
N GLU A 111 14.49 10.42 -29.29
CA GLU A 111 14.95 9.86 -30.55
C GLU A 111 13.72 9.26 -31.25
N PRO A 112 13.41 9.67 -32.50
CA PRO A 112 12.25 9.15 -33.19
C PRO A 112 12.42 7.64 -33.25
N ARG A 113 11.54 6.89 -32.60
CA ARG A 113 11.50 5.43 -32.74
C ARG A 113 11.32 5.17 -34.22
N THR A 114 12.39 4.78 -34.88
CA THR A 114 12.36 4.27 -36.24
C THR A 114 11.38 3.11 -36.22
N ALA A 115 10.32 3.24 -37.02
CA ALA A 115 9.26 2.26 -37.20
C ALA A 115 9.77 1.03 -37.97
N GLU A 116 10.91 0.48 -37.56
CA GLU A 116 11.64 -0.57 -38.28
C GLU A 116 11.77 -1.88 -37.50
N ASP A 117 11.04 -2.06 -36.40
CA ASP A 117 10.80 -3.40 -35.84
C ASP A 117 9.38 -3.88 -36.15
N SER A 118 9.02 -3.71 -37.42
CA SER A 118 8.07 -4.59 -38.10
C SER A 118 8.80 -5.88 -38.49
N ALA A 119 9.00 -6.76 -37.52
CA ALA A 119 9.31 -8.16 -37.80
C ALA A 119 8.54 -9.06 -36.83
N VAL A 120 7.24 -9.19 -37.13
CA VAL A 120 6.47 -10.37 -36.75
C VAL A 120 6.95 -11.54 -37.63
N PRO A 121 7.50 -12.61 -37.06
CA PRO A 121 7.22 -13.94 -37.55
C PRO A 121 6.13 -14.54 -36.67
N ALA A 122 4.96 -14.71 -37.28
CA ALA A 122 3.94 -15.60 -36.78
C ALA A 122 4.54 -17.02 -36.74
N THR A 123 4.56 -17.63 -35.56
CA THR A 123 4.52 -19.09 -35.44
C THR A 123 3.41 -19.42 -34.46
N SER A 124 2.26 -19.75 -35.05
CA SER A 124 1.36 -20.77 -34.55
C SER A 124 2.15 -21.93 -33.96
N ASP A 125 1.76 -22.39 -32.77
CA ASP A 125 1.70 -23.80 -32.34
C ASP A 125 1.08 -23.76 -30.92
N ASP A 126 -0.22 -23.99 -30.76
CA ASP A 126 -0.94 -25.26 -30.88
C ASP A 126 -1.13 -25.94 -29.51
N GLU A 127 -2.23 -26.68 -29.46
CA GLU A 127 -3.09 -27.18 -28.41
C GLU A 127 -2.48 -28.00 -27.25
N GLY A 128 -3.27 -28.07 -26.17
CA GLY A 128 -3.17 -29.11 -25.14
C GLY A 128 -3.83 -28.69 -23.82
N ALA A 129 -5.17 -28.63 -23.76
CA ALA A 129 -6.00 -29.62 -23.03
C ALA A 129 -5.46 -29.90 -21.60
N GLY A 130 -6.13 -29.50 -20.52
CA GLY A 130 -7.52 -29.83 -20.25
C GLY A 130 -7.62 -31.29 -19.79
N ASP A 131 -8.13 -31.47 -18.57
CA ASP A 131 -8.65 -32.71 -17.96
C ASP A 131 -7.76 -33.46 -16.95
N GLY A 132 -8.38 -33.83 -15.81
CA GLY A 132 -7.77 -34.67 -14.79
C GLY A 132 -8.29 -34.52 -13.34
N SER A 133 -9.60 -34.75 -13.12
CA SER A 133 -10.21 -35.51 -11.99
C SER A 133 -9.87 -35.13 -10.53
N ARG A 134 -10.80 -34.65 -9.68
CA ARG A 134 -11.88 -35.40 -8.98
C ARG A 134 -11.51 -36.77 -8.44
#